data_AF-A0A927VXC1-F1
#
_entry.id   AF-A0A927VXC1-F1
#
_cell.length_a   1.000
_cell.length_b   1.000
_cell.length_c   1.000
_cell.angle_alpha   90.00
_cell.angle_beta   90.00
_cell.angle_gamma   90.00
#
_symmetry.space_group_name_H-M   'P 1'
#
loop_
_entity.id
_entity.type
_entity.pdbx_description
1 polymer ?
#
loop_
_entity_poly.entity_id
_entity_poly.type
_entity_poly.pdbx_seq_one_letter_code
_entity_poly.pdbx_strand_id
1 'polypeptide(L)'
;MMIKNLRLLYFTLAAVIIFTFPSASGNVFASAALSEQSLLFEEPSTEFNVDLAKFSLLLSSAAYGDTNENIEKILTGYSFVNDSVYDNASYEKASKSGTNLAAYSFAQKKIRCENKEYTLIAVVIRGTNGDNEWISNFNVNDSGNYPGVHEGFSKAKQALLTDLTSYVNNLDLDKTKTKLLITGHSRGAAVANLLAADLSKTHKLALQSNIYCYTFATPNVAKIGTSNYLNIFNGVNPADIITEIPLTTWGYGKYGVNYSLPEASQLSQEELDEEQKLLTQLTAMAPTVNDFYNAKLSILLFQKKLIPDGTANAHTPENYEKWLNQADPKKLSEQVFELQLKLIPDTNYA
;
A
#
# COMPACT_ATOMS: atom_id res chain seq x y z
N MET A 1 0.55 -42.03 -34.17
CA MET A 1 1.35 -40.96 -34.84
C MET A 1 0.41 -39.77 -35.04
N MET A 2 0.86 -38.54 -34.75
CA MET A 2 0.07 -37.28 -34.68
C MET A 2 -0.70 -36.96 -33.39
N ILE A 3 0.01 -36.91 -32.24
CA ILE A 3 -0.30 -35.97 -31.15
C ILE A 3 1.05 -35.47 -30.63
N LYS A 4 1.62 -34.42 -31.25
CA LYS A 4 2.79 -33.71 -30.70
C LYS A 4 3.06 -32.28 -31.23
N ASN A 5 2.29 -31.77 -32.20
CA ASN A 5 2.59 -30.47 -32.84
C ASN A 5 1.49 -29.39 -32.68
N LEU A 6 0.78 -29.34 -31.54
CA LEU A 6 -0.18 -28.25 -31.27
C LEU A 6 0.10 -27.47 -29.97
N ARG A 7 1.34 -27.52 -29.47
CA ARG A 7 1.83 -26.70 -28.34
C ARG A 7 2.85 -25.63 -28.75
N LEU A 8 3.05 -25.41 -30.05
CA LEU A 8 4.09 -24.51 -30.58
C LEU A 8 3.54 -23.30 -31.36
N LEU A 9 2.25 -22.98 -31.22
CA LEU A 9 1.59 -21.88 -31.96
C LEU A 9 0.88 -20.85 -31.06
N TYR A 10 1.20 -20.81 -29.76
CA TYR A 10 0.74 -19.76 -28.82
C TYR A 10 1.91 -19.05 -28.10
N PHE A 11 3.14 -19.21 -28.60
CA PHE A 11 4.35 -18.62 -28.02
C PHE A 11 5.04 -17.58 -28.92
N THR A 12 4.36 -17.05 -29.94
CA THR A 12 4.95 -16.10 -30.91
C THR A 12 4.18 -14.78 -31.05
N LEU A 13 3.49 -14.33 -29.99
CA LEU A 13 2.94 -12.97 -29.93
C LEU A 13 3.01 -12.40 -28.49
N ALA A 14 4.21 -12.41 -27.90
CA ALA A 14 4.51 -11.71 -26.63
C ALA A 14 5.96 -11.20 -26.59
N ALA A 15 6.50 -10.83 -27.76
CA ALA A 15 7.78 -10.16 -27.88
C ALA A 15 7.61 -8.96 -28.80
N VAL A 16 8.19 -7.83 -28.40
CA VAL A 16 8.23 -6.54 -29.11
C VAL A 16 7.04 -5.60 -28.83
N ILE A 17 7.03 -5.01 -27.63
CA ILE A 17 6.99 -3.55 -27.47
C ILE A 17 8.02 -3.19 -26.39
N ILE A 18 9.29 -3.23 -26.77
CA ILE A 18 10.33 -2.46 -26.09
C ILE A 18 10.19 -1.07 -26.69
N PHE A 19 9.63 -0.12 -25.96
CA PHE A 19 9.81 1.29 -26.31
C PHE A 19 11.29 1.62 -26.10
N THR A 20 12.03 1.71 -27.20
CA THR A 20 13.32 2.39 -27.24
C THR A 20 13.08 3.88 -26.99
N PHE A 21 13.31 4.32 -25.75
CA PHE A 21 13.52 5.74 -25.48
C PHE A 21 14.87 6.17 -26.08
N PRO A 22 14.95 7.30 -26.80
CA PRO A 22 16.23 7.87 -27.18
C PRO A 22 16.97 8.32 -25.91
N SER A 23 18.17 7.78 -25.73
CA SER A 23 19.18 8.21 -24.78
C SER A 23 19.58 9.66 -25.02
N ALA A 24 18.88 10.63 -24.39
CA ALA A 24 19.33 12.02 -24.30
C ALA A 24 18.52 12.84 -23.27
N SER A 25 18.42 12.38 -22.02
CA SER A 25 17.92 13.24 -20.91
C SER A 25 18.24 12.74 -19.50
N GLY A 26 19.01 11.66 -19.34
CA GLY A 26 19.30 11.06 -18.03
C GLY A 26 20.15 11.91 -17.09
N ASN A 27 20.94 12.86 -17.61
CA ASN A 27 21.93 13.59 -16.80
C ASN A 27 21.50 15.01 -16.40
N VAL A 28 20.43 15.58 -16.96
CA VAL A 28 19.98 16.95 -16.62
C VAL A 28 18.85 16.96 -15.60
N PHE A 29 18.00 15.91 -15.56
CA PHE A 29 16.95 15.77 -14.54
C PHE A 29 17.45 15.23 -13.19
N ALA A 30 18.52 14.43 -13.18
CA ALA A 30 19.02 13.81 -11.96
C ALA A 30 19.62 14.83 -10.97
N SER A 31 20.30 15.87 -11.46
CA SER A 31 21.00 16.83 -10.58
C SER A 31 20.07 17.85 -9.91
N ALA A 32 18.98 18.28 -10.56
CA ALA A 32 18.01 19.19 -9.94
C ALA A 32 17.03 18.45 -9.00
N ALA A 33 16.66 17.21 -9.35
CA ALA A 33 15.81 16.37 -8.52
C ALA A 33 16.46 15.97 -7.18
N LEU A 34 17.80 15.86 -7.11
CA LEU A 34 18.49 15.42 -5.87
C LEU A 34 18.48 16.48 -4.76
N SER A 35 18.48 17.78 -5.08
CA SER A 35 18.34 18.85 -4.08
C SER A 35 16.89 19.08 -3.65
N GLU A 36 15.92 18.81 -4.50
CA GLU A 36 14.49 18.91 -4.14
C GLU A 36 14.00 17.72 -3.30
N GLN A 37 14.67 16.56 -3.39
CA GLN A 37 14.29 15.36 -2.63
C GLN A 37 14.44 15.47 -1.11
N SER A 38 15.31 16.35 -0.59
CA SER A 38 15.38 16.61 0.85
C SER A 38 14.18 17.42 1.35
N LEU A 39 13.61 18.27 0.48
CA LEU A 39 12.44 19.09 0.79
C LEU A 39 11.19 18.24 1.05
N LEU A 40 11.10 17.07 0.40
CA LEU A 40 9.96 16.15 0.55
C LEU A 40 9.71 15.69 1.99
N PHE A 41 10.72 15.76 2.87
CA PHE A 41 10.64 15.31 4.27
C PHE A 41 10.88 16.43 5.28
N GLU A 42 10.85 17.70 4.83
CA GLU A 42 10.94 18.86 5.71
C GLU A 42 9.65 19.04 6.51
N GLU A 43 8.51 18.92 5.85
CA GLU A 43 7.21 19.08 6.51
C GLU A 43 6.90 17.95 7.50
N PRO A 44 6.07 18.22 8.52
CA PRO A 44 5.60 17.19 9.45
C PRO A 44 4.96 16.01 8.72
N SER A 45 5.10 14.79 9.26
CA SER A 45 4.47 13.60 8.67
C SER A 45 2.93 13.63 8.61
N THR A 46 2.31 14.57 9.32
CA THR A 46 0.87 14.85 9.28
C THR A 46 0.49 15.78 8.12
N GLU A 47 1.42 16.32 7.36
CA GLU A 47 1.10 17.12 6.17
C GLU A 47 1.13 16.24 4.93
N PHE A 48 0.02 16.24 4.20
CA PHE A 48 -0.08 15.49 2.95
C PHE A 48 0.76 16.18 1.87
N ASN A 49 1.64 15.42 1.23
CA ASN A 49 2.49 15.88 0.14
C ASN A 49 2.26 14.99 -1.09
N VAL A 50 1.80 15.62 -2.18
CA VAL A 50 1.45 14.94 -3.44
C VAL A 50 2.66 14.26 -4.09
N ASP A 51 3.85 14.85 -3.98
CA ASP A 51 5.06 14.28 -4.57
C ASP A 51 5.57 13.09 -3.74
N LEU A 52 5.41 13.12 -2.41
CA LEU A 52 5.59 11.92 -1.58
C LEU A 52 4.59 10.83 -1.93
N ALA A 53 3.33 11.17 -2.18
CA ALA A 53 2.32 10.21 -2.62
C ALA A 53 2.71 9.57 -3.96
N LYS A 54 3.17 10.37 -4.95
CA LYS A 54 3.65 9.87 -6.25
C LYS A 54 4.86 8.96 -6.10
N PHE A 55 5.85 9.36 -5.30
CA PHE A 55 7.03 8.55 -5.05
C PHE A 55 6.69 7.23 -4.35
N SER A 56 5.78 7.28 -3.37
CA SER A 56 5.28 6.10 -2.66
C SER A 56 4.55 5.13 -3.59
N LEU A 57 3.75 5.66 -4.52
CA LEU A 57 3.04 4.85 -5.51
C LEU A 57 3.98 4.23 -6.54
N LEU A 58 4.99 4.98 -7.00
CA LEU A 58 6.04 4.47 -7.88
C LEU A 58 6.78 3.28 -7.22
N LEU A 59 7.14 3.40 -5.94
CA LEU A 59 7.72 2.30 -5.18
C LEU A 59 6.75 1.13 -5.04
N SER A 60 5.47 1.41 -4.77
CA SER A 60 4.45 0.35 -4.62
C SER A 60 4.20 -0.41 -5.93
N SER A 61 4.25 0.25 -7.09
CA SER A 61 4.20 -0.39 -8.41
C SER A 61 5.42 -1.29 -8.64
N ALA A 62 6.62 -0.77 -8.38
CA ALA A 62 7.86 -1.52 -8.58
C ALA A 62 8.00 -2.76 -7.68
N ALA A 63 7.25 -2.83 -6.58
CA ALA A 63 7.27 -3.98 -5.67
C ALA A 63 6.70 -5.25 -6.30
N TYR A 64 5.91 -5.19 -7.38
CA TYR A 64 5.23 -6.34 -7.98
C TYR A 64 6.13 -7.36 -8.70
N GLY A 65 7.46 -7.17 -8.71
CA GLY A 65 8.41 -8.16 -9.24
C GLY A 65 8.48 -9.44 -8.42
N ASP A 66 9.07 -10.49 -9.02
CA ASP A 66 9.42 -11.74 -8.32
C ASP A 66 10.64 -11.58 -7.39
N THR A 67 11.42 -10.52 -7.60
CA THR A 67 12.58 -10.10 -6.80
C THR A 67 12.48 -8.62 -6.48
N ASN A 68 13.40 -8.10 -5.67
CA ASN A 68 13.50 -6.69 -5.32
C ASN A 68 14.21 -5.81 -6.39
N GLU A 69 14.58 -6.35 -7.56
CA GLU A 69 15.39 -5.65 -8.58
C GLU A 69 14.80 -4.32 -9.03
N ASN A 70 13.48 -4.26 -9.27
CA ASN A 70 12.81 -3.03 -9.66
C ASN A 70 12.85 -1.97 -8.54
N ILE A 71 12.71 -2.40 -7.30
CA ILE A 71 12.80 -1.53 -6.12
C ILE A 71 14.22 -1.01 -5.96
N GLU A 72 15.24 -1.87 -6.07
CA GLU A 72 16.64 -1.49 -6.01
C GLU A 72 16.95 -0.42 -7.06
N LYS A 73 16.53 -0.63 -8.31
CA LYS A 73 16.74 0.34 -9.39
C LYS A 73 16.15 1.72 -9.08
N ILE A 74 14.92 1.77 -8.57
CA ILE A 74 14.25 3.04 -8.24
C ILE A 74 14.92 3.69 -7.04
N LEU A 75 15.11 2.96 -5.94
CA LEU A 75 15.70 3.50 -4.72
C LEU A 75 17.13 4.02 -4.96
N THR A 76 17.95 3.29 -5.72
CA THR A 76 19.29 3.76 -6.10
C THR A 76 19.24 4.99 -7.00
N GLY A 77 18.27 5.07 -7.92
CA GLY A 77 17.99 6.29 -8.69
C GLY A 77 17.62 7.50 -7.81
N TYR A 78 17.02 7.25 -6.65
CA TYR A 78 16.70 8.25 -5.62
C TYR A 78 17.79 8.36 -4.52
N SER A 79 19.01 7.92 -4.83
CA SER A 79 20.20 8.00 -3.96
C SER A 79 20.06 7.30 -2.60
N PHE A 80 19.23 6.26 -2.53
CA PHE A 80 19.34 5.28 -1.46
C PHE A 80 20.62 4.47 -1.64
N VAL A 81 21.21 4.04 -0.52
CA VAL A 81 22.46 3.28 -0.55
C VAL A 81 22.17 1.92 -1.18
N ASN A 82 22.80 1.61 -2.32
CA ASN A 82 22.53 0.39 -3.09
C ASN A 82 22.67 -0.88 -2.23
N ASP A 83 23.78 -0.99 -1.49
CA ASP A 83 24.08 -2.13 -0.61
C ASP A 83 23.20 -2.19 0.66
N SER A 84 22.27 -1.24 0.81
CA SER A 84 21.33 -1.21 1.94
C SER A 84 19.97 -1.82 1.60
N VAL A 85 19.74 -2.22 0.34
CA VAL A 85 18.49 -2.86 -0.07
C VAL A 85 18.38 -4.23 0.59
N TYR A 86 17.44 -4.36 1.52
CA TYR A 86 17.24 -5.55 2.33
C TYR A 86 15.84 -6.10 2.12
N ASP A 87 15.73 -7.39 1.83
CA ASP A 87 14.45 -8.07 1.67
C ASP A 87 14.32 -9.35 2.52
N ASN A 88 15.40 -9.85 3.13
CA ASN A 88 15.47 -11.14 3.83
C ASN A 88 14.86 -12.33 3.06
N ALA A 89 15.04 -12.39 1.73
CA ALA A 89 14.37 -13.37 0.88
C ALA A 89 12.83 -13.37 1.04
N SER A 90 12.24 -12.23 1.41
CA SER A 90 10.79 -12.08 1.61
C SER A 90 10.00 -12.36 0.34
N TYR A 91 10.55 -12.00 -0.82
CA TYR A 91 9.95 -12.30 -2.12
C TYR A 91 9.79 -13.81 -2.34
N GLU A 92 10.84 -14.60 -2.08
CA GLU A 92 10.76 -16.06 -2.14
C GLU A 92 9.78 -16.63 -1.11
N LYS A 93 9.84 -16.14 0.15
CA LYS A 93 8.98 -16.60 1.24
C LYS A 93 7.50 -16.27 1.01
N ALA A 94 7.21 -15.12 0.41
CA ALA A 94 5.86 -14.65 0.12
C ALA A 94 5.24 -15.33 -1.10
N SER A 95 6.05 -15.80 -2.04
CA SER A 95 5.58 -16.56 -3.22
C SER A 95 5.23 -18.03 -2.91
N LYS A 96 5.38 -18.49 -1.66
CA LYS A 96 5.03 -19.86 -1.24
C LYS A 96 3.51 -19.97 -1.03
N SER A 97 2.89 -20.98 -1.65
CA SER A 97 1.45 -21.21 -1.53
C SER A 97 0.98 -21.30 -0.07
N GLY A 98 -0.13 -20.63 0.24
CA GLY A 98 -0.75 -20.64 1.57
C GLY A 98 -0.04 -19.80 2.64
N THR A 99 1.00 -19.04 2.28
CA THR A 99 1.68 -18.14 3.21
C THR A 99 0.86 -16.90 3.53
N ASN A 100 0.99 -16.38 4.75
CA ASN A 100 0.46 -15.06 5.12
C ASN A 100 1.56 -13.98 5.05
N LEU A 101 2.74 -14.28 4.52
CA LEU A 101 3.85 -13.33 4.42
C LEU A 101 3.66 -12.37 3.25
N ALA A 102 4.10 -11.13 3.40
CA ALA A 102 4.22 -10.17 2.30
C ALA A 102 5.69 -10.07 1.89
N ALA A 103 5.95 -9.81 0.61
CA ALA A 103 7.28 -9.42 0.17
C ALA A 103 7.50 -7.95 0.52
N TYR A 104 8.75 -7.59 0.79
CA TYR A 104 9.11 -6.23 1.17
C TYR A 104 10.57 -5.93 0.87
N SER A 105 10.85 -4.64 0.78
CA SER A 105 12.20 -4.12 0.66
C SER A 105 12.39 -2.94 1.61
N PHE A 106 13.55 -2.88 2.27
CA PHE A 106 14.01 -1.72 3.02
C PHE A 106 15.25 -1.14 2.36
N ALA A 107 15.40 0.18 2.39
CA ALA A 107 16.68 0.82 2.08
C ALA A 107 16.81 2.11 2.86
N GLN A 108 18.03 2.58 3.08
CA GLN A 108 18.28 3.81 3.82
C GLN A 108 19.08 4.84 3.02
N LYS A 109 18.87 6.12 3.36
CA LYS A 109 19.77 7.22 2.99
C LYS A 109 19.86 8.27 4.09
N LYS A 110 20.95 9.02 4.08
CA LYS A 110 21.07 10.24 4.88
C LYS A 110 20.37 11.39 4.19
N ILE A 111 19.58 12.14 4.95
CA ILE A 111 18.95 13.39 4.50
C ILE A 111 19.20 14.50 5.52
N ARG A 112 19.07 15.75 5.08
CA ARG A 112 19.13 16.92 5.95
C ARG A 112 17.80 17.65 5.87
N CYS A 113 17.17 17.90 7.02
CA CYS A 113 15.93 18.66 7.16
C CYS A 113 16.18 19.76 8.20
N GLU A 114 15.91 21.03 7.87
CA GLU A 114 16.11 22.16 8.79
C GLU A 114 17.48 22.16 9.49
N ASN A 115 18.56 21.90 8.74
CA ASN A 115 19.94 21.77 9.23
C ASN A 115 20.23 20.58 10.18
N LYS A 116 19.30 19.67 10.41
CA LYS A 116 19.50 18.43 11.18
C LYS A 116 19.66 17.24 10.23
N GLU A 117 20.57 16.34 10.57
CA GLU A 117 20.75 15.08 9.83
C GLU A 117 19.76 14.02 10.33
N TYR A 118 19.09 13.36 9.40
CA TYR A 118 18.25 12.20 9.62
C TYR A 118 18.71 11.02 8.77
N THR A 119 18.45 9.80 9.24
CA THR A 119 18.44 8.61 8.39
C THR A 119 17.00 8.35 7.95
N LEU A 120 16.74 8.45 6.64
CA LEU A 120 15.48 8.06 6.03
C LEU A 120 15.54 6.57 5.67
N ILE A 121 14.49 5.82 6.03
CA ILE A 121 14.31 4.43 5.63
C ILE A 121 13.05 4.32 4.79
N ALA A 122 13.19 3.85 3.56
CA ALA A 122 12.06 3.42 2.74
C ALA A 122 11.64 2.02 3.18
N VAL A 123 10.34 1.81 3.40
CA VAL A 123 9.72 0.55 3.78
C VAL A 123 8.63 0.28 2.75
N VAL A 124 8.94 -0.58 1.78
CA VAL A 124 8.06 -0.85 0.64
C VAL A 124 7.51 -2.27 0.77
N ILE A 125 6.18 -2.40 0.79
CA ILE A 125 5.51 -3.69 0.94
C ILE A 125 4.77 -4.05 -0.35
N ARG A 126 5.06 -5.22 -0.91
CA ARG A 126 4.41 -5.75 -2.12
C ARG A 126 2.95 -6.10 -1.83
N GLY A 127 2.09 -5.81 -2.81
CA GLY A 127 0.74 -6.35 -2.87
C GLY A 127 0.71 -7.85 -3.16
N THR A 128 -0.42 -8.33 -3.68
CA THR A 128 -0.59 -9.73 -4.06
C THR A 128 -0.07 -10.00 -5.47
N ASN A 129 0.74 -11.04 -5.66
CA ASN A 129 1.16 -11.50 -6.98
C ASN A 129 0.28 -12.69 -7.43
N GLY A 130 -0.73 -12.43 -8.25
CA GLY A 130 -1.60 -13.43 -8.88
C GLY A 130 -2.87 -13.84 -8.11
N ASP A 131 -3.73 -14.58 -8.80
CA ASP A 131 -5.12 -14.87 -8.36
C ASP A 131 -5.23 -15.76 -7.11
N ASN A 132 -4.20 -16.56 -6.81
CA ASN A 132 -4.24 -17.54 -5.72
C ASN A 132 -3.95 -16.95 -4.32
N GLU A 133 -3.32 -15.78 -4.21
CA GLU A 133 -3.07 -15.15 -2.90
C GLU A 133 -4.28 -14.36 -2.39
N TRP A 134 -5.30 -14.15 -3.24
CA TRP A 134 -6.52 -13.40 -2.91
C TRP A 134 -7.30 -14.05 -1.75
N ILE A 135 -7.20 -15.37 -1.58
CA ILE A 135 -7.78 -16.12 -0.47
C ILE A 135 -7.27 -15.62 0.89
N SER A 136 -6.03 -15.14 0.94
CA SER A 136 -5.42 -14.63 2.18
C SER A 136 -5.98 -13.27 2.63
N ASN A 137 -6.53 -12.47 1.71
CA ASN A 137 -7.25 -11.22 2.03
C ASN A 137 -8.57 -11.48 2.77
N PHE A 138 -8.99 -12.74 2.81
CA PHE A 138 -10.14 -13.21 3.58
C PHE A 138 -9.74 -13.96 4.84
N ASN A 139 -8.48 -13.86 5.24
CA ASN A 139 -7.99 -14.43 6.49
C ASN A 139 -8.21 -13.44 7.66
N VAL A 140 -9.44 -12.99 7.88
CA VAL A 140 -9.80 -11.84 8.73
C VAL A 140 -9.59 -12.10 10.24
N ASN A 141 -9.93 -13.29 10.73
CA ASN A 141 -9.85 -13.80 12.10
C ASN A 141 -9.97 -15.35 12.13
N ASP A 142 -9.26 -16.07 11.24
CA ASP A 142 -9.40 -17.53 11.02
C ASP A 142 -9.20 -18.36 12.29
N SER A 143 -8.31 -17.89 13.17
CA SER A 143 -7.98 -18.58 14.42
C SER A 143 -8.80 -18.13 15.62
N GLY A 144 -9.59 -17.05 15.48
CA GLY A 144 -10.27 -16.39 16.59
C GLY A 144 -9.35 -15.55 17.49
N ASN A 145 -8.03 -15.58 17.29
CA ASN A 145 -7.05 -14.95 18.19
C ASN A 145 -6.86 -13.43 17.94
N TYR A 146 -7.45 -12.89 16.88
CA TYR A 146 -7.30 -11.49 16.48
C TYR A 146 -8.67 -10.82 16.25
N PRO A 147 -9.60 -10.83 17.23
CA PRO A 147 -11.00 -10.44 17.01
C PRO A 147 -11.22 -8.96 16.66
N GLY A 148 -10.18 -8.13 16.73
CA GLY A 148 -10.20 -6.70 16.41
C GLY A 148 -9.24 -6.27 15.30
N VAL A 149 -8.50 -7.18 14.67
CA VAL A 149 -7.57 -6.86 13.57
C VAL A 149 -7.57 -7.98 12.53
N HIS A 150 -7.39 -7.64 11.26
CA HIS A 150 -7.28 -8.64 10.21
C HIS A 150 -6.08 -9.55 10.48
N GLU A 151 -6.32 -10.83 10.74
CA GLU A 151 -5.31 -11.80 11.17
C GLU A 151 -4.20 -11.99 10.14
N GLY A 152 -4.54 -12.19 8.86
CA GLY A 152 -3.57 -12.33 7.77
C GLY A 152 -2.61 -11.15 7.67
N PHE A 153 -3.14 -9.91 7.61
CA PHE A 153 -2.35 -8.70 7.59
C PHE A 153 -1.54 -8.49 8.89
N SER A 154 -2.10 -8.84 10.05
CA SER A 154 -1.38 -8.77 11.33
C SER A 154 -0.16 -9.69 11.37
N LYS A 155 -0.29 -10.94 10.89
CA LYS A 155 0.83 -11.89 10.78
C LYS A 155 1.91 -11.38 9.83
N ALA A 156 1.53 -10.87 8.65
CA ALA A 156 2.46 -10.27 7.70
C ALA A 156 3.22 -9.09 8.34
N LYS A 157 2.50 -8.19 9.02
CA LYS A 157 3.05 -7.04 9.73
C LYS A 157 4.02 -7.46 10.83
N GLN A 158 3.72 -8.51 11.59
CA GLN A 158 4.60 -8.99 12.67
C GLN A 158 5.93 -9.54 12.13
N ALA A 159 5.89 -10.32 11.05
CA ALA A 159 7.10 -10.81 10.38
C ALA A 159 7.93 -9.64 9.83
N LEU A 160 7.29 -8.72 9.10
CA LEU A 160 7.90 -7.50 8.57
C LEU A 160 8.54 -6.64 9.68
N LEU A 161 7.82 -6.39 10.77
CA LEU A 161 8.30 -5.56 11.89
C LEU A 161 9.51 -6.18 12.59
N THR A 162 9.57 -7.51 12.68
CA THR A 162 10.72 -8.22 13.26
C THR A 162 11.97 -7.96 12.43
N ASP A 163 11.85 -8.11 11.11
CA ASP A 163 12.94 -7.88 10.18
C ASP A 163 13.35 -6.40 10.10
N LEU A 164 12.38 -5.49 10.05
CA LEU A 164 12.63 -4.04 10.06
C LEU A 164 13.32 -3.60 11.36
N THR A 165 12.87 -4.12 12.51
CA THR A 165 13.53 -3.84 13.80
C THR A 165 14.99 -4.32 13.77
N SER A 166 15.24 -5.50 13.22
CA SER A 166 16.60 -6.05 13.11
C SER A 166 17.48 -5.21 12.19
N TYR A 167 16.93 -4.80 11.03
CA TYR A 167 17.61 -3.91 10.09
C TYR A 167 17.99 -2.56 10.73
N VAL A 168 17.04 -1.90 11.40
CA VAL A 168 17.26 -0.61 12.07
C VAL A 168 18.30 -0.73 13.20
N ASN A 169 18.22 -1.79 14.01
CA ASN A 169 19.17 -2.01 15.11
C ASN A 169 20.59 -2.30 14.59
N ASN A 170 20.73 -3.05 13.49
CA ASN A 170 22.03 -3.32 12.89
C ASN A 170 22.71 -2.06 12.33
N LEU A 171 21.93 -1.02 12.04
CA LEU A 171 22.42 0.29 11.60
C LEU A 171 22.69 1.25 12.77
N ASP A 172 22.46 0.82 14.02
CA ASP A 172 22.63 1.62 15.26
C ASP A 172 21.93 3.00 15.19
N LEU A 173 20.69 3.01 14.70
CA LEU A 173 19.97 4.26 14.46
C LEU A 173 19.25 4.78 15.71
N ASP A 174 19.44 6.08 15.98
CA ASP A 174 18.65 6.83 16.95
C ASP A 174 17.26 7.14 16.38
N LYS A 175 16.21 6.59 17.01
CA LYS A 175 14.81 6.80 16.62
C LYS A 175 14.37 8.27 16.54
N THR A 176 15.02 9.19 17.25
CA THR A 176 14.72 10.64 17.17
C THR A 176 15.27 11.27 15.89
N LYS A 177 16.24 10.60 15.24
CA LYS A 177 16.88 10.97 13.98
C LYS A 177 16.56 9.98 12.85
N THR A 178 15.59 9.10 13.04
CA THR A 178 15.08 8.20 12.00
C THR A 178 13.79 8.75 11.43
N LYS A 179 13.68 8.79 10.10
CA LYS A 179 12.44 9.02 9.36
C LYS A 179 12.08 7.76 8.57
N LEU A 180 10.80 7.40 8.53
CA LEU A 180 10.30 6.23 7.81
C LEU A 180 9.34 6.70 6.70
N LEU A 181 9.57 6.25 5.47
CA LEU A 181 8.59 6.29 4.39
C LEU A 181 8.00 4.89 4.24
N ILE A 182 6.73 4.71 4.61
CA ILE A 182 6.07 3.40 4.60
C ILE A 182 5.00 3.40 3.50
N THR A 183 5.10 2.48 2.56
CA THR A 183 4.17 2.41 1.43
C THR A 183 3.84 0.99 1.01
N GLY A 184 2.68 0.85 0.39
CA GLY A 184 2.27 -0.36 -0.30
C GLY A 184 0.98 -0.14 -1.08
N HIS A 185 0.64 -1.13 -1.89
CA HIS A 185 -0.60 -1.18 -2.66
C HIS A 185 -1.41 -2.44 -2.31
N SER A 186 -2.74 -2.34 -2.28
CA SER A 186 -3.65 -3.46 -2.03
C SER A 186 -3.31 -4.20 -0.72
N ARG A 187 -3.01 -5.50 -0.75
CA ARG A 187 -2.54 -6.25 0.42
C ARG A 187 -1.32 -5.61 1.10
N GLY A 188 -0.38 -5.06 0.32
CA GLY A 188 0.79 -4.36 0.83
C GLY A 188 0.41 -3.07 1.55
N ALA A 189 -0.62 -2.36 1.07
CA ALA A 189 -1.20 -1.19 1.72
C ALA A 189 -1.80 -1.54 3.09
N ALA A 190 -2.52 -2.66 3.22
CA ALA A 190 -3.06 -3.09 4.50
C ALA A 190 -1.95 -3.34 5.55
N VAL A 191 -0.87 -4.01 5.13
CA VAL A 191 0.28 -4.29 6.02
C VAL A 191 1.03 -3.00 6.38
N ALA A 192 1.22 -2.10 5.42
CA ALA A 192 1.80 -0.77 5.61
C ALA A 192 0.99 0.05 6.63
N ASN A 193 -0.34 0.08 6.48
CA ASN A 193 -1.25 0.80 7.36
C ASN A 193 -1.16 0.30 8.82
N LEU A 194 -1.20 -1.03 9.02
CA LEU A 194 -1.03 -1.63 10.35
C LEU A 194 0.35 -1.36 10.94
N LEU A 195 1.41 -1.42 10.13
CA LEU A 195 2.78 -1.14 10.57
C LEU A 195 2.91 0.32 11.01
N ALA A 196 2.43 1.27 10.21
CA ALA A 196 2.52 2.69 10.50
C ALA A 196 1.74 3.06 11.76
N ALA A 197 0.54 2.50 11.97
CA ALA A 197 -0.23 2.70 13.18
C ALA A 197 0.50 2.16 14.44
N ASP A 198 1.07 0.96 14.35
CA ASP A 198 1.84 0.34 15.43
C ASP A 198 3.09 1.17 15.79
N LEU A 199 3.87 1.57 14.79
CA LEU A 199 5.06 2.40 14.99
C LEU A 199 4.72 3.81 15.48
N SER A 200 3.63 4.41 15.01
CA SER A 200 3.17 5.72 15.46
C SER A 200 2.74 5.68 16.92
N LYS A 201 2.07 4.61 17.36
CA LYS A 201 1.65 4.42 18.75
C LYS A 201 2.80 4.10 19.69
N THR A 202 3.74 3.26 19.26
CA THR A 202 4.82 2.74 20.12
C THR A 202 6.08 3.59 20.10
N HIS A 203 6.27 4.42 19.08
CA HIS A 203 7.50 5.14 18.79
C HIS A 203 8.74 4.23 18.84
N LYS A 204 8.60 2.98 18.37
CA LYS A 204 9.64 1.95 18.49
C LYS A 204 10.87 2.28 17.65
N LEU A 205 10.66 2.69 16.39
CA LEU A 205 11.73 2.90 15.41
C LEU A 205 11.90 4.36 14.99
N ALA A 206 10.83 5.17 15.12
CA ALA A 206 10.84 6.60 14.82
C ALA A 206 9.77 7.30 15.65
N LEU A 207 9.90 8.63 15.82
CA LEU A 207 8.80 9.47 16.35
C LEU A 207 7.64 9.50 15.36
N GLN A 208 6.40 9.65 15.83
CA GLN A 208 5.23 9.70 14.94
C GLN A 208 5.35 10.80 13.87
N SER A 209 5.89 11.97 14.25
CA SER A 209 6.17 13.11 13.36
C SER A 209 7.18 12.81 12.25
N ASN A 210 7.86 11.66 12.32
CA ASN A 210 8.85 11.18 11.36
C ASN A 210 8.40 9.90 10.63
N ILE A 211 7.14 9.48 10.78
CA ILE A 211 6.57 8.31 10.10
C ILE A 211 5.59 8.80 9.04
N TYR A 212 6.01 8.75 7.77
CA TYR A 212 5.24 9.15 6.61
C TYR A 212 4.65 7.90 5.97
N CYS A 213 3.33 7.74 6.00
CA CYS A 213 2.68 6.57 5.42
C CYS A 213 1.69 6.95 4.32
N TYR A 214 1.95 6.44 3.13
CA TYR A 214 1.12 6.64 1.94
C TYR A 214 0.77 5.27 1.38
N THR A 215 -0.50 4.97 1.25
CA THR A 215 -0.97 3.65 0.81
C THR A 215 -2.07 3.78 -0.22
N PHE A 216 -2.21 2.77 -1.08
CA PHE A 216 -3.11 2.82 -2.25
C PHE A 216 -3.92 1.55 -2.36
N ALA A 217 -5.18 1.65 -2.80
CA ALA A 217 -6.14 0.55 -2.79
C ALA A 217 -6.19 -0.15 -1.41
N THR A 218 -6.17 0.65 -0.35
CA THR A 218 -5.98 0.14 1.03
C THR A 218 -7.25 -0.58 1.50
N PRO A 219 -7.20 -1.90 1.78
CA PRO A 219 -8.30 -2.61 2.40
C PRO A 219 -8.58 -2.13 3.83
N ASN A 220 -9.75 -2.49 4.36
CA ASN A 220 -9.97 -2.34 5.80
C ASN A 220 -9.06 -3.33 6.57
N VAL A 221 -8.53 -2.92 7.72
CA VAL A 221 -7.46 -3.65 8.41
C VAL A 221 -7.77 -4.02 9.85
N ALA A 222 -8.64 -3.28 10.53
CA ALA A 222 -8.94 -3.49 11.93
C ALA A 222 -10.33 -3.01 12.29
N LYS A 223 -10.84 -3.42 13.45
CA LYS A 223 -12.01 -2.78 14.05
C LYS A 223 -11.58 -1.44 14.63
N ILE A 224 -12.01 -0.34 14.01
CA ILE A 224 -11.51 0.99 14.31
C ILE A 224 -12.59 1.79 15.04
N GLY A 225 -12.22 2.34 16.21
CA GLY A 225 -12.98 3.37 16.92
C GLY A 225 -12.55 4.77 16.49
N THR A 226 -12.53 5.74 17.39
CA THR A 226 -11.95 7.07 17.11
C THR A 226 -10.43 6.96 17.09
N SER A 227 -9.81 6.87 15.92
CA SER A 227 -8.36 6.71 15.80
C SER A 227 -7.73 7.84 14.99
N ASN A 228 -6.84 8.61 15.63
CA ASN A 228 -6.35 9.90 15.14
C ASN A 228 -4.96 9.78 14.45
N TYR A 229 -4.70 8.74 13.66
CA TYR A 229 -3.42 8.59 12.97
C TYR A 229 -3.32 9.53 11.75
N LEU A 230 -3.10 10.81 12.01
CA LEU A 230 -3.08 11.87 10.99
C LEU A 230 -1.90 11.77 10.00
N ASN A 231 -0.93 10.91 10.27
CA ASN A 231 0.26 10.67 9.45
C ASN A 231 0.16 9.45 8.52
N ILE A 232 -1.04 8.91 8.37
CA ILE A 232 -1.35 7.79 7.46
C ILE A 232 -2.39 8.26 6.45
N PHE A 233 -2.04 8.18 5.16
CA PHE A 233 -2.85 8.64 4.05
C PHE A 233 -3.18 7.48 3.11
N ASN A 234 -4.46 7.13 3.02
CA ASN A 234 -4.95 6.04 2.20
C ASN A 234 -5.66 6.60 0.96
N GLY A 235 -5.03 6.47 -0.20
CA GLY A 235 -5.68 6.70 -1.49
C GLY A 235 -6.57 5.52 -1.85
N VAL A 236 -7.87 5.75 -1.98
CA VAL A 236 -8.85 4.69 -2.23
C VAL A 236 -9.75 5.05 -3.39
N ASN A 237 -9.99 4.10 -4.28
CA ASN A 237 -10.99 4.27 -5.33
C ASN A 237 -12.37 3.92 -4.76
N PRO A 238 -13.36 4.85 -4.75
CA PRO A 238 -14.72 4.55 -4.28
C PRO A 238 -15.43 3.41 -5.02
N ALA A 239 -15.00 3.06 -6.23
CA ALA A 239 -15.50 1.94 -7.03
C ALA A 239 -14.59 0.69 -6.91
N ASP A 240 -13.82 0.56 -5.83
CA ASP A 240 -12.95 -0.59 -5.55
C ASP A 240 -13.40 -1.30 -4.27
N ILE A 241 -14.13 -2.40 -4.41
CA ILE A 241 -14.59 -3.23 -3.29
C ILE A 241 -13.48 -3.69 -2.35
N ILE A 242 -12.25 -3.82 -2.84
CA ILE A 242 -11.11 -4.25 -2.01
C ILE A 242 -10.87 -3.25 -0.89
N THR A 243 -11.12 -1.97 -1.13
CA THR A 243 -10.97 -0.91 -0.13
C THR A 243 -12.06 -0.95 0.94
N GLU A 244 -13.15 -1.68 0.70
CA GLU A 244 -14.32 -1.74 1.59
C GLU A 244 -14.44 -3.08 2.33
N ILE A 245 -13.54 -4.03 2.08
CA ILE A 245 -13.47 -5.31 2.79
C ILE A 245 -12.21 -5.42 3.68
N PRO A 246 -12.28 -6.06 4.86
CA PRO A 246 -13.48 -6.56 5.56
C PRO A 246 -14.52 -5.47 5.83
N LEU A 247 -15.80 -5.87 5.94
CA LEU A 247 -16.92 -4.92 5.89
C LEU A 247 -16.96 -3.94 7.08
N THR A 248 -17.32 -2.70 6.79
CA THR A 248 -17.56 -1.65 7.80
C THR A 248 -18.71 -2.01 8.75
N THR A 249 -19.70 -2.78 8.29
CA THR A 249 -20.79 -3.32 9.13
C THR A 249 -20.30 -4.30 10.19
N TRP A 250 -19.11 -4.90 10.02
CA TRP A 250 -18.43 -5.69 11.05
C TRP A 250 -17.59 -4.84 12.02
N GLY A 251 -17.62 -3.51 11.85
CA GLY A 251 -16.82 -2.53 12.58
C GLY A 251 -15.42 -2.33 12.00
N TYR A 252 -15.09 -2.94 10.85
CA TYR A 252 -13.76 -2.81 10.26
C TYR A 252 -13.58 -1.48 9.52
N GLY A 253 -12.35 -0.96 9.52
CA GLY A 253 -11.94 0.25 8.83
C GLY A 253 -10.44 0.28 8.58
N LYS A 254 -9.94 1.43 8.11
CA LYS A 254 -8.53 1.73 7.82
C LYS A 254 -8.03 2.81 8.78
N TYR A 255 -6.79 2.74 9.26
CA TYR A 255 -6.24 3.80 10.11
C TYR A 255 -5.88 5.02 9.26
N GLY A 256 -6.12 6.22 9.80
CA GLY A 256 -5.74 7.49 9.18
C GLY A 256 -6.76 8.04 8.20
N VAL A 257 -6.28 8.83 7.25
CA VAL A 257 -7.09 9.67 6.37
C VAL A 257 -7.37 8.94 5.08
N ASN A 258 -8.65 8.76 4.74
CA ASN A 258 -9.06 8.13 3.49
C ASN A 258 -9.46 9.21 2.50
N TYR A 259 -8.75 9.32 1.38
CA TYR A 259 -9.08 10.26 0.31
C TYR A 259 -9.36 9.51 -0.99
N SER A 260 -10.30 10.02 -1.78
CA SER A 260 -10.71 9.38 -3.02
C SER A 260 -9.68 9.58 -4.11
N LEU A 261 -9.25 8.49 -4.73
CA LEU A 261 -8.44 8.49 -5.95
C LEU A 261 -8.98 7.41 -6.90
N PRO A 262 -9.68 7.78 -8.00
CA PRO A 262 -9.92 9.14 -8.48
C PRO A 262 -10.87 9.94 -7.56
N GLU A 263 -10.99 11.26 -7.79
CA GLU A 263 -12.03 12.04 -7.11
C GLU A 263 -13.41 11.44 -7.41
N ALA A 264 -14.31 11.41 -6.43
CA ALA A 264 -15.64 10.79 -6.60
C ALA A 264 -16.43 11.39 -7.78
N SER A 265 -16.23 12.67 -8.11
CA SER A 265 -16.86 13.31 -9.26
C SER A 265 -16.37 12.83 -10.62
N GLN A 266 -15.27 12.08 -10.65
CA GLN A 266 -14.72 11.48 -11.88
C GLN A 266 -15.26 10.07 -12.12
N LEU A 267 -15.96 9.47 -11.15
CA LEU A 267 -16.62 8.19 -11.29
C LEU A 267 -18.05 8.39 -11.79
N SER A 268 -18.51 7.48 -12.64
CA SER A 268 -19.90 7.44 -13.06
C SER A 268 -20.79 6.93 -11.92
N GLN A 269 -22.06 7.34 -11.91
CA GLN A 269 -23.04 6.80 -10.96
C GLN A 269 -23.22 5.29 -11.14
N GLU A 270 -23.09 4.79 -12.37
CA GLU A 270 -23.19 3.36 -12.67
C GLU A 270 -22.07 2.56 -11.97
N GLU A 271 -20.82 3.01 -12.04
CA GLU A 271 -19.69 2.37 -11.34
C GLU A 271 -19.91 2.33 -9.81
N LEU A 272 -20.42 3.42 -9.23
CA LEU A 272 -20.71 3.49 -7.80
C LEU A 272 -21.88 2.58 -7.39
N ASP A 273 -22.93 2.51 -8.22
CA ASP A 273 -24.11 1.68 -7.96
C ASP A 273 -23.77 0.18 -8.09
N GLU A 274 -22.91 -0.18 -9.03
CA GLU A 274 -22.40 -1.55 -9.18
C GLU A 274 -21.62 -2.00 -7.94
N GLU A 275 -20.71 -1.14 -7.46
CA GLU A 275 -19.94 -1.39 -6.25
C GLU A 275 -20.85 -1.54 -5.02
N GLN A 276 -21.78 -0.61 -4.81
CA GLN A 276 -22.74 -0.66 -3.71
C GLN A 276 -23.60 -1.93 -3.75
N LYS A 277 -23.97 -2.40 -4.95
CA LYS A 277 -24.70 -3.65 -5.14
C LYS A 277 -23.87 -4.86 -4.72
N LEU A 278 -22.59 -4.90 -5.06
CA LEU A 278 -21.68 -5.98 -4.63
C LEU A 278 -21.52 -6.01 -3.11
N LEU A 279 -21.28 -4.86 -2.48
CA LEU A 279 -21.20 -4.74 -1.01
C LEU A 279 -22.49 -5.18 -0.31
N THR A 280 -23.65 -4.82 -0.86
CA THR A 280 -24.96 -5.23 -0.33
C THR A 280 -25.13 -6.75 -0.42
N GLN A 281 -24.75 -7.36 -1.54
CA GLN A 281 -24.80 -8.82 -1.71
C GLN A 281 -23.84 -9.53 -0.74
N LEU A 282 -22.61 -9.03 -0.59
CA LEU A 282 -21.63 -9.59 0.32
C LEU A 282 -22.10 -9.48 1.79
N THR A 283 -22.66 -8.33 2.18
CA THR A 283 -23.23 -8.11 3.52
C THR A 283 -24.39 -9.06 3.80
N ALA A 284 -25.26 -9.30 2.81
CA ALA A 284 -26.38 -10.23 2.96
C ALA A 284 -25.92 -11.70 3.05
N MET A 285 -24.87 -12.08 2.31
CA MET A 285 -24.28 -13.42 2.35
C MET A 285 -23.50 -13.68 3.65
N ALA A 286 -22.87 -12.65 4.21
CA ALA A 286 -22.04 -12.74 5.40
C ALA A 286 -22.27 -11.56 6.36
N PRO A 287 -23.37 -11.57 7.14
CA PRO A 287 -23.69 -10.49 8.07
C PRO A 287 -22.64 -10.30 9.16
N THR A 288 -21.94 -11.36 9.54
CA THR A 288 -20.84 -11.33 10.51
C THR A 288 -19.55 -11.90 9.94
N VAL A 289 -18.42 -11.59 10.60
CA VAL A 289 -17.13 -12.24 10.33
C VAL A 289 -17.24 -13.78 10.42
N ASN A 290 -18.05 -14.31 11.32
CA ASN A 290 -18.24 -15.76 11.46
C ASN A 290 -19.04 -16.36 10.29
N ASP A 291 -20.04 -15.64 9.79
CA ASP A 291 -20.80 -16.07 8.61
C ASP A 291 -19.92 -16.04 7.37
N PHE A 292 -19.05 -15.04 7.27
CA PHE A 292 -18.04 -14.95 6.22
C PHE A 292 -17.15 -16.21 6.20
N TYR A 293 -16.72 -16.71 7.36
CA TYR A 293 -15.96 -17.96 7.47
C TYR A 293 -16.72 -19.16 6.93
N ASN A 294 -17.97 -19.32 7.35
CA ASN A 294 -18.80 -20.44 6.95
C ASN A 294 -19.14 -20.40 5.45
N ALA A 295 -19.20 -19.21 4.87
CA ALA A 295 -19.48 -18.98 3.47
C ALA A 295 -18.23 -18.82 2.59
N LYS A 296 -17.00 -18.95 3.14
CA LYS A 296 -15.74 -18.63 2.43
C LYS A 296 -15.65 -19.33 1.06
N LEU A 297 -16.01 -20.61 0.97
CA LEU A 297 -16.02 -21.34 -0.31
C LEU A 297 -17.07 -20.80 -1.30
N SER A 298 -18.27 -20.44 -0.83
CA SER A 298 -19.32 -19.84 -1.66
C SER A 298 -18.96 -18.42 -2.11
N ILE A 299 -18.24 -17.67 -1.27
CA ILE A 299 -17.73 -16.34 -1.58
C ILE A 299 -16.57 -16.41 -2.59
N LEU A 300 -15.73 -17.45 -2.51
CA LEU A 300 -14.71 -17.70 -3.53
C LEU A 300 -15.32 -18.02 -4.90
N LEU A 301 -16.47 -18.70 -4.95
CA LEU A 301 -17.22 -18.85 -6.20
C LEU A 301 -17.84 -17.53 -6.69
N PHE A 302 -18.08 -16.59 -5.78
CA PHE A 302 -18.54 -15.23 -6.04
C PHE A 302 -17.39 -14.29 -6.47
N GLN A 303 -16.12 -14.69 -6.32
CA GLN A 303 -14.92 -13.91 -6.71
C GLN A 303 -15.00 -13.32 -8.11
N LYS A 304 -15.50 -14.09 -9.10
CA LYS A 304 -15.65 -13.62 -10.49
C LYS A 304 -16.60 -12.43 -10.65
N LYS A 305 -17.44 -12.16 -9.65
CA LYS A 305 -18.32 -10.99 -9.59
C LYS A 305 -17.71 -9.83 -8.80
N LEU A 306 -16.82 -10.12 -7.85
CA LEU A 306 -16.09 -9.10 -7.07
C LEU A 306 -14.93 -8.50 -7.87
N ILE A 307 -14.36 -9.28 -8.80
CA ILE A 307 -13.37 -8.83 -9.77
C ILE A 307 -13.79 -9.41 -11.13
N PRO A 308 -14.62 -8.70 -11.90
CA PRO A 308 -14.96 -9.09 -13.26
C PRO A 308 -13.72 -9.36 -14.13
N ASP A 309 -13.81 -10.35 -15.02
CA ASP A 309 -12.75 -10.62 -16.00
C ASP A 309 -12.48 -9.34 -16.82
N GLY A 310 -11.27 -8.77 -16.68
CA GLY A 310 -10.86 -7.53 -17.35
C GLY A 310 -10.81 -6.26 -16.47
N THR A 311 -11.41 -6.25 -15.27
CA THR A 311 -11.33 -5.12 -14.32
C THR A 311 -10.22 -5.28 -13.27
N ALA A 312 -9.53 -6.42 -13.23
CA ALA A 312 -8.32 -6.59 -12.42
C ALA A 312 -7.25 -5.51 -12.72
N ASN A 313 -7.32 -4.92 -13.92
CA ASN A 313 -6.46 -3.82 -14.35
C ASN A 313 -6.98 -2.41 -13.96
N ALA A 314 -8.19 -2.27 -13.40
CA ALA A 314 -8.81 -0.99 -13.08
C ALA A 314 -8.25 -0.34 -11.81
N HIS A 315 -7.84 -1.15 -10.83
CA HIS A 315 -7.33 -0.68 -9.54
C HIS A 315 -5.84 -0.99 -9.37
N THR A 316 -5.07 -0.98 -10.46
CA THR A 316 -3.63 -1.21 -10.41
C THR A 316 -2.87 0.05 -10.00
N PRO A 317 -1.62 -0.08 -9.51
CA PRO A 317 -0.78 1.07 -9.22
C PRO A 317 -0.70 2.09 -10.37
N GLU A 318 -0.70 1.63 -11.63
CA GLU A 318 -0.62 2.49 -12.82
C GLU A 318 -1.85 3.39 -12.98
N ASN A 319 -3.05 2.91 -12.64
CA ASN A 319 -4.25 3.74 -12.69
C ASN A 319 -4.29 4.73 -11.53
N TYR A 320 -3.90 4.32 -10.32
CA TYR A 320 -3.72 5.25 -9.21
C TYR A 320 -2.70 6.34 -9.57
N GLU A 321 -1.64 6.01 -10.30
CA GLU A 321 -0.61 6.96 -10.72
C GLU A 321 -1.17 7.94 -11.74
N LYS A 322 -1.94 7.45 -12.70
CA LYS A 322 -2.65 8.28 -13.67
C LYS A 322 -3.58 9.28 -12.97
N TRP A 323 -4.38 8.84 -12.01
CA TRP A 323 -5.28 9.73 -11.26
C TRP A 323 -4.51 10.75 -10.43
N LEU A 324 -3.44 10.32 -9.75
CA LEU A 324 -2.61 11.23 -8.94
C LEU A 324 -1.90 12.29 -9.78
N ASN A 325 -1.47 11.94 -11.00
CA ASN A 325 -0.85 12.87 -11.93
C ASN A 325 -1.85 13.84 -12.57
N GLN A 326 -3.14 13.50 -12.58
CA GLN A 326 -4.21 14.35 -13.09
C GLN A 326 -4.83 15.26 -12.02
N ALA A 327 -4.65 14.93 -10.74
CA ALA A 327 -5.17 15.72 -9.64
C ALA A 327 -4.48 17.09 -9.55
N ASP A 328 -5.25 18.13 -9.22
CA ASP A 328 -4.68 19.43 -8.83
C ASP A 328 -4.02 19.29 -7.46
N PRO A 329 -2.69 19.52 -7.33
CA PRO A 329 -1.99 19.24 -6.08
C PRO A 329 -2.50 20.06 -4.89
N LYS A 330 -2.89 21.31 -5.13
CA LYS A 330 -3.36 22.22 -4.08
C LYS A 330 -4.75 21.80 -3.61
N LYS A 331 -5.66 21.57 -4.55
CA LYS A 331 -7.02 21.12 -4.24
C LYS A 331 -7.03 19.77 -3.52
N LEU A 332 -6.21 18.81 -3.97
CA LEU A 332 -6.09 17.51 -3.32
C LEU A 332 -5.55 17.65 -1.88
N SER A 333 -4.52 18.47 -1.68
CA SER A 333 -3.96 18.70 -0.34
C SER A 333 -4.97 19.36 0.60
N GLU A 334 -5.72 20.36 0.11
CA GLU A 334 -6.83 20.99 0.86
C GLU A 334 -7.92 19.98 1.23
N GLN A 335 -8.34 19.13 0.29
CA GLN A 335 -9.32 18.08 0.55
C GLN A 335 -8.85 17.08 1.61
N VAL A 336 -7.59 16.63 1.54
CA VAL A 336 -7.00 15.72 2.52
C VAL A 336 -6.93 16.39 3.90
N PHE A 337 -6.58 17.66 3.97
CA PHE A 337 -6.57 18.43 5.21
C PHE A 337 -7.97 18.52 5.85
N GLU A 338 -9.01 18.82 5.08
CA GLU A 338 -10.39 18.84 5.57
C GLU A 338 -10.84 17.46 6.10
N LEU A 339 -10.37 16.37 5.48
CA LEU A 339 -10.62 15.01 5.96
C LEU A 339 -9.86 14.71 7.26
N GLN A 340 -8.65 15.24 7.43
CA GLN A 340 -7.89 15.13 8.69
C GLN A 340 -8.61 15.80 9.85
N LEU A 341 -9.17 17.00 9.64
CA LEU A 341 -9.92 17.72 10.67
C LEU A 341 -11.09 16.89 11.22
N LYS A 342 -11.75 16.09 10.38
CA LYS A 342 -12.85 15.19 10.79
C LYS A 342 -12.39 14.02 11.67
N LEU A 343 -11.10 13.70 11.69
CA LEU A 343 -10.54 12.66 12.56
C LEU A 343 -10.15 13.20 13.94
N ILE A 344 -10.09 14.52 14.12
CA ILE A 344 -9.82 15.13 15.41
C ILE A 344 -11.12 15.06 16.22
N PRO A 345 -11.09 14.51 17.46
CA PRO A 345 -12.26 14.49 18.32
C PRO A 345 -12.82 15.90 18.48
N ASP A 346 -14.14 16.02 18.45
CA ASP A 346 -14.83 17.30 18.63
C ASP A 346 -14.56 17.80 20.07
N THR A 347 -13.48 18.58 20.24
CA THR A 347 -13.11 19.18 21.52
C THR A 347 -13.96 20.42 21.75
N ASN A 348 -15.27 20.22 21.81
CA ASN A 348 -16.15 21.15 22.50
C ASN A 348 -15.73 21.14 23.97
N TYR A 349 -14.75 21.99 24.32
CA TYR A 349 -14.50 22.41 25.69
C TYR A 349 -15.77 23.15 26.15
N ALA A 350 -16.68 22.40 26.76
CA ALA A 350 -17.80 22.91 27.55
C ALA A 350 -17.34 23.21 28.98
#